data_AF-A0A290HTB4-F1
#
_entry.id   AF-A0A290HTB4-F1
#
_cell.length_a   1.000
_cell.length_b   1.000
_cell.length_c   1.000
_cell.angle_alpha   90.00
_cell.angle_beta   90.00
_cell.angle_gamma   90.00
#
_symmetry.space_group_name_H-M   'P 1'
#
loop_
_entity.id
_entity.type
_entity.pdbx_description
1 polymer ?
#
loop_
_entity_poly.entity_id
_entity_poly.type
_entity_poly.pdbx_seq_one_letter_code
_entity_poly.pdbx_strand_id
1 'polypeptide(L)'
;MSSVKIPLIHELYLEAERIEIPENRIIPTEVSNYGKVLKAQLLVKSRDHFILEAISWGNTRLVSGFFIHHFHEIIIAYVHNRLRSEQEHLILNKKEGYGVKLYYGKIKEHDLLMEVYDLKTNSFVFTQSFSKLECCIIVRVLNNYLHKGEIKEEDYFPGDVKCNYSGKSFTLRIPE
;
A
#
# COMPACT_ATOMS: atom_id res chain seq x y z
N MET A 1 6.35 -2.59 18.61
CA MET A 1 6.82 -1.58 17.64
C MET A 1 5.65 -0.66 17.35
N SER A 2 5.87 0.64 17.14
CA SER A 2 4.79 1.60 16.87
C SER A 2 4.56 1.74 15.36
N SER A 3 3.32 1.53 14.91
CA SER A 3 2.94 1.80 13.52
C SER A 3 3.08 3.30 13.23
N VAL A 4 3.65 3.64 12.07
CA VAL A 4 3.82 4.99 11.56
C VAL A 4 2.85 5.24 10.41
N LYS A 5 2.25 6.44 10.40
CA LYS A 5 1.41 6.91 9.28
C LYS A 5 2.25 7.78 8.35
N ILE A 6 2.56 7.26 7.18
CA ILE A 6 3.33 7.94 6.14
C ILE A 6 2.35 8.62 5.19
N PRO A 7 2.35 9.97 5.06
CA PRO A 7 1.42 10.65 4.16
C PRO A 7 1.73 10.33 2.70
N LEU A 8 0.72 9.89 1.96
CA LEU A 8 0.76 9.76 0.50
C LEU A 8 0.31 11.08 -0.14
N ILE A 9 -0.88 11.56 0.22
CA ILE A 9 -1.44 12.88 -0.11
C ILE A 9 -2.71 13.13 0.70
N HIS A 10 -3.09 14.38 0.98
CA HIS A 10 -4.30 14.70 1.76
C HIS A 10 -4.35 13.89 3.07
N GLU A 11 -5.46 13.22 3.35
CA GLU A 11 -5.62 12.28 4.45
C GLU A 11 -5.34 10.82 4.05
N LEU A 12 -4.77 10.57 2.86
CA LEU A 12 -4.37 9.24 2.43
C LEU A 12 -3.00 8.90 3.03
N TYR A 13 -2.96 7.87 3.88
CA TYR A 13 -1.76 7.41 4.58
C TYR A 13 -1.40 5.98 4.21
N LEU A 14 -0.10 5.68 4.20
CA LEU A 14 0.46 4.35 4.25
C LEU A 14 0.81 4.03 5.71
N GLU A 15 0.17 3.02 6.28
CA GLU A 15 0.45 2.49 7.62
C GLU A 15 1.58 1.47 7.52
N ALA A 16 2.62 1.64 8.31
CA ALA A 16 3.77 0.75 8.30
C ALA A 16 4.45 0.66 9.66
N GLU A 17 5.11 -0.46 9.97
CA GLU A 17 6.10 -0.50 11.04
C GLU A 17 7.46 -0.09 10.47
N ARG A 18 8.12 0.90 11.09
CA ARG A 18 9.48 1.29 10.71
C ARG A 18 10.49 0.46 11.51
N ILE A 19 11.31 -0.31 10.81
CA ILE A 19 12.45 -1.01 11.39
C ILE A 19 13.68 -0.15 11.17
N GLU A 20 14.10 0.56 12.22
CA GLU A 20 15.38 1.27 12.22
C GLU A 20 16.51 0.30 12.59
N ILE A 21 17.48 0.16 11.69
CA ILE A 21 18.78 -0.42 12.05
C ILE A 21 19.62 0.72 12.64
N PRO A 22 20.03 0.64 13.93
CA PRO A 22 20.55 1.80 14.65
C PRO A 22 21.85 2.34 14.03
N GLU A 23 22.86 1.50 13.74
CA GLU A 23 24.16 1.99 13.24
C GLU A 23 24.88 1.00 12.32
N ASN A 24 25.73 1.53 11.42
CA ASN A 24 26.70 0.74 10.67
C ASN A 24 27.68 0.09 11.66
N ARG A 25 27.91 -1.22 11.57
CA ARG A 25 28.87 -1.93 12.41
C ARG A 25 29.91 -2.66 11.59
N ILE A 26 31.18 -2.46 11.91
CA ILE A 26 32.27 -3.28 11.40
C ILE A 26 32.45 -4.45 12.37
N ILE A 27 32.23 -5.67 11.89
CA ILE A 27 32.49 -6.89 12.66
C ILE A 27 33.80 -7.49 12.12
N PRO A 28 34.90 -7.47 12.88
CA PRO A 28 36.12 -8.16 12.50
C PRO A 28 35.83 -9.64 12.31
N THR A 29 36.17 -10.17 11.13
CA THR A 29 36.09 -11.60 10.82
C THR A 29 37.45 -12.27 10.86
N GLU A 30 38.54 -11.48 10.80
CA GLU A 30 39.90 -11.95 10.93
C GLU A 30 40.76 -10.88 11.60
N VAL A 31 41.51 -11.25 12.64
CA VAL A 31 42.37 -10.35 13.41
C VAL A 31 43.76 -10.98 13.52
N SER A 32 44.81 -10.17 13.35
CA SER A 32 46.20 -10.62 13.48
C SER A 32 46.57 -10.92 14.93
N ASN A 33 47.69 -11.64 15.13
CA ASN A 33 48.26 -11.94 16.45
C ASN A 33 48.62 -10.69 17.28
N TYR A 34 48.64 -9.50 16.66
CA TYR A 34 48.91 -8.22 17.32
C TYR A 34 47.65 -7.34 17.47
N GLY A 35 46.46 -7.92 17.27
CA GLY A 35 45.18 -7.21 17.44
C GLY A 35 44.76 -6.33 16.25
N LYS A 36 45.46 -6.39 15.12
CA LYS A 36 45.10 -5.62 13.92
C LYS A 36 44.03 -6.37 13.14
N VAL A 37 42.89 -5.74 12.86
CA VAL A 37 41.84 -6.29 12.00
C VAL A 37 42.40 -6.50 10.59
N LEU A 38 42.40 -7.74 10.11
CA LEU A 38 42.88 -8.14 8.78
C LEU A 38 41.71 -8.25 7.79
N LYS A 39 40.56 -8.75 8.24
CA LYS A 39 39.29 -8.76 7.50
C LYS A 39 38.13 -8.41 8.42
N ALA A 40 37.13 -7.77 7.86
CA ALA A 40 35.90 -7.47 8.56
C ALA A 40 34.69 -7.58 7.62
N GLN A 41 33.55 -7.90 8.19
CA GLN A 41 32.26 -7.73 7.56
C GLN A 41 31.72 -6.37 7.93
N LEU A 42 31.37 -5.56 6.93
CA LEU A 42 30.66 -4.31 7.12
C LEU A 42 29.16 -4.60 7.14
N LEU A 43 28.55 -4.53 8.32
CA LEU A 43 27.11 -4.41 8.44
C LEU A 43 26.75 -2.95 8.22
N VAL A 44 26.41 -2.61 6.99
CA VAL A 44 25.86 -1.30 6.67
C VAL A 44 24.40 -1.29 7.14
N LYS A 45 23.99 -0.23 7.84
CA LYS A 45 22.61 0.24 7.92
C LYS A 45 22.08 0.31 6.49
N SER A 46 21.49 -0.78 6.02
CA SER A 46 20.67 -0.71 4.84
C SER A 46 19.50 0.20 5.15
N ARG A 47 18.98 0.83 4.10
CA ARG A 47 17.86 1.79 4.13
C ARG A 47 16.79 1.37 5.13
N ASP A 48 16.13 2.35 5.74
CA ASP A 48 14.94 2.12 6.56
C ASP A 48 14.06 1.05 5.91
N HIS A 49 13.89 -0.05 6.62
CA HIS A 49 13.03 -1.14 6.19
C HIS A 49 11.65 -0.89 6.76
N PHE A 50 10.63 -1.04 5.93
CA PHE A 50 9.24 -0.82 6.33
C PHE A 50 8.48 -2.13 6.21
N ILE A 51 7.73 -2.49 7.24
CA ILE A 51 6.71 -3.52 7.15
C ILE A 51 5.40 -2.79 6.85
N LEU A 52 4.93 -2.87 5.61
CA LEU A 52 3.73 -2.17 5.15
C LEU A 52 2.48 -2.95 5.60
N GLU A 53 1.58 -2.28 6.30
CA GLU A 53 0.40 -2.91 6.91
C GLU A 53 -0.86 -2.61 6.12
N ALA A 54 -1.12 -1.34 5.83
CA ALA A 54 -2.37 -0.90 5.23
C ALA A 54 -2.25 0.44 4.52
N ILE A 55 -3.23 0.76 3.69
CA ILE A 55 -3.52 2.13 3.25
C ILE A 55 -4.80 2.58 3.95
N SER A 56 -4.79 3.79 4.49
CA SER A 56 -5.92 4.40 5.20
C SER A 56 -6.26 5.78 4.67
N TRP A 57 -7.53 6.17 4.84
CA TRP A 57 -7.99 7.55 4.73
C TRP A 57 -8.35 8.06 6.13
N GLY A 58 -7.58 9.03 6.64
CA GLY A 58 -7.68 9.48 8.02
C GLY A 58 -7.39 8.33 9.01
N ASN A 59 -8.44 7.86 9.68
CA ASN A 59 -8.40 6.70 10.58
C ASN A 59 -9.13 5.47 10.02
N THR A 60 -9.65 5.55 8.80
CA THR A 60 -10.39 4.47 8.16
C THR A 60 -9.46 3.67 7.26
N ARG A 61 -9.33 2.37 7.52
CA ARG A 61 -8.57 1.47 6.64
C ARG A 61 -9.28 1.33 5.29
N LEU A 62 -8.51 1.30 4.21
CA LEU A 62 -9.01 1.10 2.84
C LEU A 62 -8.68 -0.31 2.35
N VAL A 63 -7.41 -0.69 2.46
CA VAL A 63 -6.84 -1.97 2.04
C VAL A 63 -5.68 -2.36 2.94
N SER A 64 -5.38 -3.65 3.04
CA SER A 64 -4.23 -4.19 3.77
C SER A 64 -3.65 -5.42 3.05
N GLY A 65 -2.48 -5.88 3.50
CA GLY A 65 -1.79 -7.03 2.91
C GLY A 65 -1.56 -6.86 1.40
N PHE A 66 -1.61 -7.96 0.66
CA PHE A 66 -1.41 -7.93 -0.79
C PHE A 66 -2.37 -7.00 -1.57
N PHE A 67 -3.52 -6.62 -1.00
CA PHE A 67 -4.45 -5.66 -1.64
C PHE A 67 -3.89 -4.24 -1.76
N ILE A 68 -2.81 -3.92 -1.05
CA ILE A 68 -2.01 -2.71 -1.29
C ILE A 68 -1.49 -2.67 -2.73
N HIS A 69 -1.02 -3.80 -3.27
CA HIS A 69 -0.58 -3.89 -4.67
C HIS A 69 -1.74 -3.63 -5.63
N HIS A 70 -2.89 -4.24 -5.37
CA HIS A 70 -4.07 -4.05 -6.21
C HIS A 70 -4.56 -2.60 -6.23
N PHE A 71 -4.60 -1.94 -5.08
CA PHE A 71 -4.92 -0.52 -4.99
C PHE A 71 -3.93 0.31 -5.83
N HIS A 72 -2.63 0.03 -5.68
CA HIS A 72 -1.58 0.70 -6.43
C HIS A 72 -1.71 0.48 -7.95
N GLU A 73 -2.03 -0.73 -8.39
CA GLU A 73 -2.25 -1.06 -9.81
C GLU A 73 -3.41 -0.27 -10.43
N ILE A 74 -4.52 -0.10 -9.70
CA ILE A 74 -5.65 0.71 -10.18
C ILE A 74 -5.18 2.16 -10.42
N ILE A 75 -4.44 2.75 -9.49
CA ILE A 75 -3.95 4.13 -9.62
C ILE A 75 -2.93 4.25 -10.77
N ILE A 76 -2.02 3.27 -10.92
CA ILE A 76 -1.09 3.21 -12.07
C ILE A 76 -1.88 3.17 -13.38
N ALA A 77 -2.87 2.29 -13.48
CA ALA A 77 -3.69 2.16 -14.66
C ALA A 77 -4.43 3.47 -14.99
N TYR A 78 -4.90 4.19 -13.97
CA TYR A 78 -5.52 5.50 -14.12
C TYR A 78 -4.52 6.53 -14.68
N VAL A 79 -3.33 6.63 -14.09
CA VAL A 79 -2.24 7.53 -14.54
C VAL A 79 -1.87 7.26 -16.00
N HIS A 80 -1.87 6.00 -16.43
CA HIS A 80 -1.57 5.62 -17.81
C HIS A 80 -2.78 5.64 -18.76
N ASN A 81 -3.95 6.15 -18.35
CA ASN A 81 -5.20 6.13 -19.13
C ASN A 81 -5.60 4.71 -19.59
N ARG A 82 -5.32 3.69 -18.78
CA ARG A 82 -5.63 2.28 -19.05
C ARG A 82 -6.86 1.79 -18.30
N LEU A 83 -7.42 2.58 -17.39
CA LEU A 83 -8.71 2.29 -16.78
C LEU A 83 -9.86 2.63 -17.74
N ARG A 84 -10.96 1.87 -17.66
CA ARG A 84 -12.16 2.12 -18.47
C ARG A 84 -13.06 3.14 -17.77
N SER A 85 -13.52 4.15 -18.51
CA SER A 85 -14.30 5.29 -17.97
C SER A 85 -15.65 4.91 -17.34
N GLU A 86 -16.25 3.81 -17.75
CA GLU A 86 -17.57 3.36 -17.27
C GLU A 86 -17.48 2.32 -16.15
N GLN A 87 -16.27 2.01 -15.68
CA GLN A 87 -16.05 0.89 -14.78
C GLN A 87 -15.69 1.37 -13.37
N GLU A 88 -16.32 0.74 -12.36
CA GLU A 88 -15.88 0.84 -10.98
C GLU A 88 -14.82 -0.23 -10.65
N HIS A 89 -13.87 0.15 -9.80
CA HIS A 89 -12.81 -0.70 -9.30
C HIS A 89 -12.97 -0.84 -7.79
N LEU A 90 -13.25 -2.06 -7.33
CA LEU A 90 -13.64 -2.34 -5.95
C LEU A 90 -12.63 -3.26 -5.29
N ILE A 91 -12.28 -2.95 -4.04
CA ILE A 91 -11.63 -3.87 -3.10
C ILE A 91 -12.42 -3.77 -1.79
N LEU A 92 -13.12 -4.84 -1.38
CA LEU A 92 -13.99 -4.84 -0.21
C LEU A 92 -13.77 -6.08 0.66
N ASN A 93 -13.32 -5.86 1.89
CA ASN A 93 -13.32 -6.88 2.93
C ASN A 93 -14.52 -6.62 3.86
N LYS A 94 -15.66 -7.25 3.55
CA LYS A 94 -16.89 -7.03 4.33
C LYS A 94 -16.77 -7.55 5.76
N LYS A 95 -15.99 -8.60 5.99
CA LYS A 95 -15.79 -9.23 7.29
C LYS A 95 -15.06 -8.29 8.25
N GLU A 96 -14.00 -7.66 7.76
CA GLU A 96 -13.19 -6.69 8.54
C GLU A 96 -13.73 -5.25 8.47
N GLY A 97 -14.79 -5.04 7.68
CA GLY A 97 -15.53 -3.76 7.66
C GLY A 97 -14.80 -2.62 6.95
N TYR A 98 -13.88 -2.92 6.04
CA TYR A 98 -13.15 -1.91 5.26
C TYR A 98 -13.18 -2.19 3.75
N GLY A 99 -12.98 -1.15 2.96
CA GLY A 99 -12.92 -1.27 1.51
C GLY A 99 -12.90 0.08 0.81
N VAL A 100 -12.53 0.04 -0.47
CA VAL A 100 -12.44 1.22 -1.34
C VAL A 100 -13.02 0.92 -2.71
N LYS A 101 -13.70 1.93 -3.26
CA LYS A 101 -14.19 1.95 -4.63
C LYS A 101 -13.60 3.15 -5.37
N LEU A 102 -13.03 2.90 -6.54
CA LEU A 102 -12.39 3.89 -7.41
C LEU A 102 -13.06 3.89 -8.79
N TYR A 103 -13.37 5.06 -9.35
CA TYR A 103 -13.99 5.18 -10.68
C TYR A 103 -13.76 6.56 -11.31
N TYR A 104 -13.95 6.68 -12.62
CA TYR A 104 -13.80 7.97 -13.31
C TYR A 104 -14.94 8.94 -13.02
N GLY A 105 -14.58 10.22 -12.83
CA GLY A 105 -15.52 11.34 -12.83
C GLY A 105 -16.25 11.48 -14.17
N LYS A 106 -17.57 11.70 -14.12
CA LYS A 106 -18.44 11.77 -15.32
C LYS A 106 -18.43 13.14 -16.02
N ILE A 107 -17.99 14.21 -15.36
CA ILE A 107 -18.28 15.58 -15.80
C ILE A 107 -17.05 16.48 -15.55
N LYS A 108 -16.44 16.95 -16.65
CA LYS A 108 -15.44 18.02 -16.79
C LYS A 108 -13.98 17.76 -16.45
N GLU A 109 -13.64 16.95 -15.47
CA GLU A 109 -12.25 16.54 -15.22
C GLU A 109 -12.23 15.02 -15.10
N HIS A 110 -11.33 14.37 -15.85
CA HIS A 110 -11.17 12.91 -15.82
C HIS A 110 -10.53 12.45 -14.51
N ASP A 111 -10.95 12.99 -13.37
CA ASP A 111 -10.44 12.68 -12.06
C ASP A 111 -10.80 11.25 -11.64
N LEU A 112 -9.98 10.70 -10.77
CA LEU A 112 -10.26 9.45 -10.10
C LEU A 112 -11.04 9.74 -8.81
N LEU A 113 -12.30 9.34 -8.77
CA LEU A 113 -13.16 9.47 -7.60
C LEU A 113 -12.95 8.27 -6.68
N MET A 114 -12.91 8.55 -5.37
CA MET A 114 -12.77 7.54 -4.32
C MET A 114 -13.98 7.57 -3.38
N GLU A 115 -14.61 6.41 -3.22
CA GLU A 115 -15.55 6.14 -2.16
C GLU A 115 -14.96 5.12 -1.16
N VAL A 116 -15.21 5.35 0.12
CA VAL A 116 -14.75 4.47 1.21
C VAL A 116 -15.95 3.73 1.79
N TYR A 117 -15.77 2.45 2.11
CA TYR A 117 -16.83 1.64 2.71
C TYR A 117 -17.08 2.06 4.16
N ASP A 118 -18.34 2.36 4.47
CA ASP A 118 -18.81 2.58 5.84
C ASP A 118 -19.61 1.37 6.31
N LEU A 119 -19.07 0.67 7.31
CA LEU A 119 -19.70 -0.50 7.91
C LEU A 119 -21.05 -0.17 8.57
N LYS A 120 -21.23 1.03 9.12
CA LYS A 120 -22.46 1.40 9.84
C LYS A 120 -23.65 1.52 8.91
N THR A 121 -23.44 2.15 7.76
CA THR A 121 -24.47 2.32 6.73
C THR A 121 -24.46 1.19 5.70
N ASN A 122 -23.46 0.30 5.75
CA ASN A 122 -23.22 -0.77 4.77
C ASN A 122 -23.21 -0.21 3.33
N SER A 123 -22.57 0.94 3.16
CA SER A 123 -22.57 1.70 1.91
C SER A 123 -21.20 2.29 1.60
N PHE A 124 -21.01 2.72 0.35
CA PHE A 124 -19.82 3.45 -0.06
C PHE A 124 -20.11 4.95 -0.01
N VAL A 125 -19.23 5.70 0.65
CA VAL A 125 -19.38 7.14 0.86
C VAL A 125 -18.27 7.86 0.09
N PHE A 126 -18.67 8.80 -0.76
CA PHE A 126 -17.74 9.65 -1.48
C PHE A 126 -16.83 10.40 -0.51
N THR A 127 -15.52 10.32 -0.79
CA THR A 127 -14.49 10.85 0.10
C THR A 127 -13.60 11.88 -0.58
N GLN A 128 -13.05 11.57 -1.76
CA GLN A 128 -12.09 12.45 -2.42
C GLN A 128 -12.13 12.28 -3.95
N SER A 129 -11.85 13.38 -4.65
CA SER A 129 -11.50 13.39 -6.09
C SER A 129 -9.98 13.59 -6.20
N PHE A 130 -9.32 12.75 -7.00
CA PHE A 130 -7.90 12.89 -7.28
C PHE A 130 -7.69 13.26 -8.74
N SER A 131 -7.00 14.38 -8.96
CA SER A 131 -6.46 14.73 -10.26
C SER A 131 -5.38 13.73 -10.69
N LYS A 132 -5.08 13.74 -11.99
CA LYS A 132 -4.01 12.94 -12.57
C LYS A 132 -2.64 13.22 -11.95
N LEU A 133 -2.35 14.48 -11.62
CA LEU A 133 -1.10 14.88 -10.98
C LEU A 133 -0.98 14.27 -9.57
N GLU A 134 -2.05 14.31 -8.79
CA GLU A 134 -2.10 13.74 -7.45
C GLU A 134 -1.92 12.22 -7.50
N CYS A 135 -2.56 11.55 -8.45
CA CYS A 135 -2.35 10.11 -8.68
C CYS A 135 -0.90 9.78 -9.04
N CYS A 136 -0.22 10.60 -9.85
CA CYS A 136 1.22 10.44 -10.11
C CYS A 136 2.07 10.55 -8.82
N ILE A 137 1.70 11.48 -7.92
CA ILE A 137 2.37 11.63 -6.62
C ILE A 137 2.16 10.38 -5.76
N ILE A 138 0.91 9.89 -5.64
CA ILE A 138 0.58 8.68 -4.90
C ILE A 138 1.41 7.50 -5.42
N VAL A 139 1.43 7.27 -6.74
CA VAL A 139 2.20 6.19 -7.38
C VAL A 139 3.69 6.30 -7.07
N ARG A 140 4.27 7.50 -7.16
CA ARG A 140 5.71 7.70 -6.89
C ARG A 140 6.05 7.41 -5.44
N VAL A 141 5.25 7.90 -4.49
CA VAL A 141 5.50 7.72 -3.06
C VAL A 141 5.30 6.26 -2.68
N LEU A 142 4.20 5.63 -3.11
CA LEU A 142 3.89 4.25 -2.79
C LEU A 142 4.93 3.28 -3.39
N ASN A 143 5.35 3.47 -4.65
CA ASN A 143 6.46 2.70 -5.25
C ASN A 143 7.74 2.76 -4.43
N ASN A 144 8.12 3.95 -3.95
CA ASN A 144 9.32 4.11 -3.15
C ASN A 144 9.28 3.25 -1.87
N TYR A 145 8.12 3.12 -1.22
CA TYR A 145 7.98 2.28 -0.03
C TYR A 145 7.85 0.79 -0.36
N LEU A 146 7.11 0.43 -1.42
CA LEU A 146 7.04 -0.94 -1.92
C LEU A 146 8.42 -1.50 -2.33
N HIS A 147 9.35 -0.64 -2.77
CA HIS A 147 10.73 -1.05 -3.08
C HIS A 147 11.67 -1.11 -1.86
N LYS A 148 11.27 -0.51 -0.73
CA LYS A 148 12.08 -0.42 0.50
C LYS A 148 11.58 -1.33 1.61
N GLY A 149 10.40 -1.91 1.46
CA GLY A 149 9.70 -2.64 2.50
C GLY A 149 9.11 -3.96 2.02
N GLU A 150 8.55 -4.68 2.96
CA GLU A 150 7.78 -5.92 2.75
C GLU A 150 6.33 -5.67 3.17
N ILE A 151 5.39 -6.31 2.50
CA ILE A 151 3.98 -6.27 2.91
C ILE A 151 3.77 -7.30 4.01
N LYS A 152 3.17 -6.85 5.12
CA LYS A 152 2.67 -7.73 6.16
C LYS A 152 1.40 -8.40 5.65
N GLU A 153 1.51 -9.66 5.27
CA GLU A 153 0.31 -10.45 5.00
C GLU A 153 -0.45 -10.66 6.31
N GLU A 154 -1.76 -10.44 6.27
CA GLU A 154 -2.62 -10.75 7.41
C GLU A 154 -2.80 -12.29 7.47
N ASP A 155 -2.86 -12.86 8.68
CA ASP A 155 -3.09 -14.29 8.90
C ASP A 155 -4.43 -14.79 8.30
N TYR A 156 -5.31 -13.87 7.89
CA TYR A 156 -6.53 -14.14 7.14
C TYR A 156 -6.28 -14.10 5.63
N PHE A 157 -5.94 -15.26 5.09
CA PHE A 157 -5.77 -15.54 3.65
C PHE A 157 -7.14 -15.61 2.89
N PRO A 158 -7.14 -15.55 1.54
CA PRO A 158 -8.12 -14.96 0.64
C PRO A 158 -9.33 -15.86 0.36
N GLY A 159 -10.51 -15.25 0.43
CA GLY A 159 -11.81 -15.91 0.22
C GLY A 159 -13.00 -15.02 0.60
N ASP A 160 -12.76 -14.01 1.44
CA ASP A 160 -13.79 -13.09 1.93
C ASP A 160 -13.72 -11.69 1.29
N VAL A 161 -12.64 -11.39 0.56
CA VAL A 161 -12.44 -10.10 -0.08
C VAL A 161 -12.97 -10.11 -1.50
N LYS A 162 -13.91 -9.20 -1.77
CA LYS A 162 -14.53 -9.00 -3.09
C LYS A 162 -13.72 -7.97 -3.87
N CYS A 163 -13.24 -8.37 -5.04
CA CYS A 163 -12.54 -7.50 -5.99
C CYS A 163 -13.33 -7.30 -7.28
N ASN A 164 -13.16 -6.15 -7.93
CA ASN A 164 -13.65 -5.88 -9.28
C ASN A 164 -12.61 -5.10 -10.09
N TYR A 165 -11.97 -5.73 -11.07
CA TYR A 165 -11.02 -5.06 -11.99
C TYR A 165 -11.50 -5.05 -13.46
N SER A 166 -12.56 -5.79 -13.81
CA SER A 166 -13.03 -5.95 -15.21
C SER A 166 -14.55 -5.79 -15.39
N GLY A 167 -15.24 -5.21 -14.41
CA GLY A 167 -16.70 -5.16 -14.34
C GLY A 167 -17.33 -6.45 -13.83
N LYS A 168 -16.54 -7.52 -13.66
CA LYS A 168 -16.95 -8.77 -13.03
C LYS A 168 -16.36 -8.86 -11.64
N SER A 169 -17.22 -9.02 -10.64
CA SER A 169 -16.77 -9.27 -9.29
C SER A 169 -16.22 -10.69 -9.16
N PHE A 170 -15.10 -10.83 -8.46
CA PHE A 170 -14.55 -12.12 -8.10
C PHE A 170 -13.99 -12.07 -6.69
N THR A 171 -13.72 -13.25 -6.17
CA THR A 171 -13.06 -13.46 -4.90
C THR A 171 -11.73 -14.14 -5.21
N LEU A 172 -10.61 -13.60 -4.71
CA LEU A 172 -9.35 -14.33 -4.80
C LEU A 172 -9.45 -15.62 -3.98
N ARG A 173 -9.12 -16.74 -4.61
CA ARG A 173 -8.95 -18.04 -3.94
C ARG A 173 -7.46 -18.35 -3.91
N ILE A 174 -6.98 -18.96 -2.84
CA ILE A 174 -5.63 -19.56 -2.83
C ILE A 174 -5.66 -20.71 -3.84
N PRO A 175 -4.62 -20.88 -4.68
CA PRO A 175 -4.43 -22.11 -5.43
C PRO A 175 -4.39 -23.30 -4.46
N GLU A 176 -5.18 -24.34 -4.74
CA GLU A 176 -5.15 -25.62 -4.01
C GLU A 176 -3.78 -26.32 -4.12
#